data_AF-A0A0W8FG52-F1
#
_entry.id   AF-A0A0W8FG52-F1
#
_cell.length_a   1.000
_cell.length_b   1.000
_cell.length_c   1.000
_cell.angle_alpha   90.00
_cell.angle_beta   90.00
_cell.angle_gamma   90.00
#
_symmetry.space_group_name_H-M   'P 1'
#
loop_
_entity.id
_entity.type
_entity.pdbx_description
1 polymer ?
#
loop_
_entity_poly.entity_id
_entity_poly.type
_entity_poly.pdbx_seq_one_letter_code
_entity_poly.pdbx_strand_id
1 'polypeptide(L)' 'MGKICSPFIILECARACGFSRVYNRPTEEQQKEITELTACPLCGGPIRRIVF' A
#
# COMPACT_ATOMS: atom_id res chain seq x y z
N MET A 1 -3.97 -16.43 23.82
CA MET A 1 -4.90 -15.48 23.17
C MET A 1 -4.17 -14.83 22.00
N GLY A 2 -4.63 -15.11 20.78
CA GLY A 2 -3.84 -15.04 19.56
C GLY A 2 -3.51 -13.63 19.06
N LYS A 3 -2.22 -13.38 18.82
CA LYS A 3 -1.76 -12.29 17.96
C LYS A 3 -1.68 -12.81 16.53
N ILE A 4 -2.81 -12.77 15.81
CA ILE A 4 -2.79 -12.89 14.36
C ILE A 4 -2.33 -11.52 13.86
N CYS A 5 -1.02 -11.31 13.76
CA CYS A 5 -0.48 -10.21 12.95
C CYS A 5 -0.79 -10.57 11.49
N SER A 6 -2.01 -10.23 11.03
CA SER A 6 -2.32 -10.31 9.61
C SER A 6 -1.40 -9.31 8.90
N PRO A 7 -0.82 -9.63 7.73
CA PRO A 7 0.02 -8.68 7.03
C PRO A 7 -0.81 -7.46 6.62
N PHE A 8 -0.45 -6.28 7.14
CA PHE A 8 -1.03 -5.01 6.71
C PHE A 8 -0.06 -4.33 5.74
N ILE A 9 -0.56 -3.88 4.59
CA ILE A 9 0.23 -3.16 3.59
C ILE A 9 -0.30 -1.73 3.48
N ILE A 10 0.59 -0.76 3.65
CA ILE A 10 0.29 0.66 3.45
C ILE A 10 1.07 1.15 2.23
N LEU A 11 0.35 1.77 1.30
CA LEU A 11 0.92 2.51 0.18
C LEU A 11 0.71 3.99 0.43
N GLU A 12 1.78 4.77 0.45
CA GLU A 12 1.72 6.22 0.66
C GLU A 12 2.55 6.94 -0.41
N CYS A 13 2.09 8.10 -0.87
CA CYS A 13 2.93 8.93 -1.72
C CYS A 13 4.06 9.56 -0.92
N ALA A 14 5.32 9.34 -1.36
CA ALA A 14 6.50 9.91 -0.72
C ALA A 14 6.52 11.45 -0.72
N ARG A 15 5.75 12.09 -1.61
CA ARG A 15 5.62 13.56 -1.69
C ARG A 15 4.52 14.13 -0.79
N ALA A 16 3.87 13.31 0.04
CA ALA A 16 2.80 13.72 0.94
C ALA A 16 1.68 14.52 0.24
N CYS A 17 1.35 14.16 -1.01
CA CYS A 17 0.27 14.80 -1.77
C CYS A 17 -1.15 14.42 -1.29
N GLY A 18 -1.26 13.66 -0.20
CA GLY A 18 -2.52 13.15 0.35
C GLY A 18 -2.94 11.77 -0.15
N PHE A 19 -2.18 11.13 -1.05
CA PHE A 19 -2.46 9.75 -1.46
C PHE A 19 -1.95 8.74 -0.43
N SER A 20 -2.87 7.98 0.15
CA SER A 20 -2.59 6.81 0.97
C SER A 20 -3.63 5.71 0.73
N ARG A 21 -3.21 4.46 0.63
CA ARG A 21 -4.08 3.27 0.60
C ARG A 21 -3.59 2.25 1.62
N VAL A 22 -4.55 1.62 2.31
CA VAL A 22 -4.28 0.59 3.31
C VAL A 22 -5.00 -0.67 2.91
N TYR A 23 -4.27 -1.78 2.91
CA TYR A 23 -4.78 -3.11 2.59
C TYR A 23 -4.59 -4.02 3.80
N ASN A 24 -5.67 -4.63 4.26
CA ASN A 24 -5.66 -5.63 5.31
C ASN A 24 -6.00 -6.98 4.69
N ARG A 25 -5.04 -7.92 4.68
CA ARG A 25 -5.16 -9.20 3.96
C ARG A 25 -5.57 -9.00 2.49
N PRO A 26 -4.70 -8.35 1.67
CA PRO A 26 -5.01 -8.10 0.27
C PRO A 26 -5.31 -9.39 -0.48
N THR A 27 -6.34 -9.36 -1.33
CA THR A 27 -6.60 -10.44 -2.29
C THR A 27 -5.48 -10.53 -3.33
N GLU A 28 -5.41 -11.60 -4.11
CA GLU A 28 -4.41 -11.75 -5.18
C GLU A 28 -4.46 -10.58 -6.19
N GLU A 29 -5.68 -10.13 -6.54
CA GLU A 29 -5.87 -8.97 -7.43
C GLU A 29 -5.32 -7.67 -6.81
N GLN A 30 -5.59 -7.44 -5.53
CA GLN A 30 -5.05 -6.27 -4.82
C GLN A 30 -3.54 -6.37 -4.66
N GLN A 31 -3.00 -7.58 -4.48
CA GLN A 31 -1.57 -7.80 -4.37
C GLN A 31 -0.84 -7.48 -5.68
N LYS A 32 -1.49 -7.78 -6.81
CA LYS A 32 -1.04 -7.35 -8.13
C LYS A 32 -1.09 -5.82 -8.27
N GLU A 33 -2.20 -5.19 -7.90
CA GLU A 33 -2.33 -3.72 -7.91
C GLU A 33 -1.22 -3.05 -7.05
N ILE A 34 -0.98 -3.56 -5.84
CA ILE A 34 0.07 -3.07 -4.93
C ILE A 34 1.46 -3.18 -5.55
N THR A 35 1.70 -4.24 -6.33
CA THR A 35 3.00 -4.49 -6.98
C THR A 35 3.19 -3.62 -8.23
N GLU A 36 2.10 -3.39 -8.97
CA GLU A 36 2.11 -2.56 -10.18
C GLU A 36 2.12 -1.05 -9.86
N LEU A 37 1.62 -0.65 -8.69
CA LEU A 37 1.55 0.74 -8.27
C LEU A 37 2.92 1.29 -7.83
N THR A 38 3.72 1.68 -8.81
CA THR A 38 5.06 2.28 -8.62
C THR A 38 5.02 3.80 -8.44
N ALA A 39 4.00 4.46 -8.98
CA ALA A 39 3.83 5.92 -8.95
C ALA A 39 2.46 6.32 -8.41
N CYS A 40 2.42 7.49 -7.77
CA CYS A 40 1.22 8.05 -7.17
C CYS A 40 0.27 8.53 -8.27
N PRO A 41 -0.98 8.03 -8.31
CA PRO A 41 -1.93 8.39 -9.36
C PRO A 41 -2.34 9.86 -9.30
N LEU A 42 -2.18 10.53 -8.16
CA LEU A 42 -2.53 11.95 -8.00
C LEU A 42 -1.48 12.93 -8.54
N CYS A 43 -0.19 12.59 -8.44
CA CYS A 43 0.89 13.56 -8.69
C CYS A 43 2.10 12.99 -9.45
N GLY A 44 2.05 11.72 -9.84
CA GLY A 44 3.16 11.01 -10.50
C GLY A 44 4.40 10.78 -9.61
N GLY A 45 4.35 11.16 -8.33
CA GLY A 45 5.46 10.98 -7.39
C GLY A 45 5.67 9.52 -6.99
N PRO A 46 6.84 9.16 -6.44
CA PRO A 46 7.11 7.78 -6.02
C PRO A 46 6.21 7.33 -4.86
N ILE A 47 5.83 6.05 -4.87
CA ILE A 47 5.08 5.40 -3.79
C ILE A 47 6.04 4.72 -2.80
N ARG A 48 5.73 4.84 -1.50
CA ARG A 48 6.34 4.08 -0.41
C ARG A 48 5.42 2.94 -0.03
N ARG A 49 6.00 1.75 0.10
CA ARG A 49 5.32 0.54 0.57
C ARG A 49 5.83 0.19 1.95
N ILE A 50 4.92 0.08 2.90
CA ILE A 50 5.21 -0.30 4.28
C ILE A 50 4.42 -1.58 4.57
N VAL A 51 5.11 -2.61 5.04
CA VAL A 51 4.52 -3.92 5.37
C VAL A 51 4.78 -4.18 6.85
N PHE A 52 3.74 -4.59 7.57
CA PHE A 52 3.72 -4.82 9.01
C PHE A 52 3.20 -6.22 9.33
#